data_AF-A0A970CCU1-F1
#
_entry.id   AF-A0A970CCU1-F1
#
_cell.length_a   1.000
_cell.length_b   1.000
_cell.length_c   1.000
_cell.angle_alpha   90.00
_cell.angle_beta   90.00
_cell.angle_gamma   90.00
#
_symmetry.space_group_name_H-M   'P 1'
#
loop_
_entity.id
_entity.type
_entity.pdbx_description
1 polymer ?
#
loop_
_entity_poly.entity_id
_entity_poly.type
_entity_poly.pdbx_seq_one_letter_code
_entity_poly.pdbx_strand_id
1 'polypeptide(L)'
;PQILRETFSHELCHLLLHENIRGDIFPRWLDEGVCQWVSGSLGEILAGEGFDTIGIDTAAHSIPLRKLHGDFPGDKNGLLLAYAQSRSVVEFLSKRYGKEGIRGILNRLKAGNSIDEAMPGALGASFDQIEKEWLENLPSTRFWFIWATRHLYDVLFFATAILTVLAFIRLWARKKRTFGISDAEEEDTLR
;
A
#
# COMPACT_ATOMS: atom_id res chain seq x y z
N PRO A 1 -13.96 -20.95 8.77
CA PRO A 1 -13.65 -19.92 7.76
C PRO A 1 -12.30 -19.25 8.07
N GLN A 2 -11.47 -18.99 7.06
CA GLN A 2 -10.13 -18.42 7.23
C GLN A 2 -10.17 -17.07 7.96
N ILE A 3 -11.08 -16.18 7.55
CA ILE A 3 -11.29 -14.85 8.15
C ILE A 3 -11.46 -14.92 9.67
N LEU A 4 -12.33 -15.81 10.16
CA LEU A 4 -12.58 -15.96 11.60
C LEU A 4 -11.31 -16.39 12.36
N ARG A 5 -10.50 -17.27 11.77
CA ARG A 5 -9.24 -17.74 12.37
C ARG A 5 -8.23 -16.61 12.46
N GLU A 6 -8.13 -15.81 11.40
CA GLU A 6 -7.25 -14.66 11.38
C GLU A 6 -7.73 -13.64 12.43
N THR A 7 -9.00 -13.22 12.42
CA THR A 7 -9.59 -12.29 13.43
C THR A 7 -9.29 -12.76 14.84
N PHE A 8 -9.58 -14.03 15.13
CA PHE A 8 -9.30 -14.58 16.45
C PHE A 8 -7.81 -14.53 16.80
N SER A 9 -6.91 -14.79 15.86
CA SER A 9 -5.46 -14.74 16.11
C SER A 9 -4.96 -13.31 16.36
N HIS A 10 -5.57 -12.30 15.74
CA HIS A 10 -5.27 -10.89 15.96
C HIS A 10 -5.74 -10.43 17.34
N GLU A 11 -7.00 -10.70 17.70
CA GLU A 11 -7.52 -10.34 19.03
C GLU A 11 -6.80 -11.10 20.15
N LEU A 12 -6.47 -12.37 19.94
CA LEU A 12 -5.67 -13.15 20.88
C LEU A 12 -4.25 -12.58 21.03
N CYS A 13 -3.66 -12.06 19.95
CA CYS A 13 -2.37 -11.39 20.02
C CYS A 13 -2.43 -10.15 20.93
N HIS A 14 -3.43 -9.29 20.77
CA HIS A 14 -3.65 -8.13 21.64
C HIS A 14 -3.73 -8.56 23.11
N LEU A 15 -4.56 -9.57 23.42
CA LEU A 15 -4.70 -10.07 24.79
C LEU A 15 -3.36 -10.54 25.38
N LEU A 16 -2.58 -11.31 24.61
CA LEU A 16 -1.28 -11.82 25.08
C LEU A 16 -0.25 -10.70 25.27
N LEU A 17 -0.24 -9.70 24.40
CA LEU A 17 0.68 -8.57 24.52
C LEU A 17 0.32 -7.70 25.73
N HIS A 18 -0.94 -7.32 25.89
CA HIS A 18 -1.41 -6.47 26.99
C HIS A 18 -1.45 -7.19 28.36
N GLU A 19 -1.48 -8.53 28.39
CA GLU A 19 -1.26 -9.29 29.63
C GLU A 19 0.20 -9.17 30.13
N ASN A 20 1.15 -8.97 29.22
CA ASN A 20 2.58 -9.03 29.51
C ASN A 20 3.28 -7.66 29.47
N ILE A 21 2.72 -6.68 28.77
CA ILE A 21 3.29 -5.35 28.56
C ILE A 21 2.27 -4.33 29.03
N ARG A 22 2.72 -3.35 29.81
CA ARG A 22 1.81 -2.29 30.28
C ARG A 22 1.39 -1.39 29.11
N GLY A 23 0.11 -1.07 29.02
CA GLY A 23 -0.42 -0.24 27.93
C GLY A 23 0.13 1.19 27.88
N ASP A 24 0.66 1.73 28.98
CA ASP A 24 1.23 3.09 29.02
C ASP A 24 2.61 3.22 28.36
N ILE A 25 3.34 2.10 28.24
CA ILE A 25 4.65 2.04 27.59
C ILE A 25 4.59 1.42 26.20
N PHE A 26 3.49 0.75 25.85
CA PHE A 26 3.39 -0.01 24.61
C PHE A 26 2.86 0.88 23.47
N PRO A 27 3.67 1.22 22.46
CA PRO A 27 3.22 2.09 21.38
C PRO A 27 2.14 1.38 20.55
N ARG A 28 1.03 2.08 20.31
CA ARG A 28 -0.11 1.52 19.55
C ARG A 28 0.28 1.02 18.16
N TRP A 29 1.16 1.72 17.45
CA TRP A 29 1.65 1.25 16.15
C TRP A 29 2.36 -0.10 16.21
N LEU A 30 3.08 -0.39 17.31
CA LEU A 30 3.81 -1.65 17.43
C LEU A 30 2.87 -2.79 17.79
N ASP A 31 1.90 -2.52 18.66
CA ASP A 31 0.81 -3.45 19.02
C ASP A 31 0.05 -3.92 17.78
N GLU A 32 -0.51 -2.97 17.03
CA GLU A 32 -1.26 -3.25 15.81
C GLU A 32 -0.38 -3.92 14.75
N GLY A 33 0.85 -3.43 14.55
CA GLY A 33 1.78 -3.97 13.57
C GLY A 33 2.16 -5.43 13.85
N VAL A 34 2.45 -5.78 15.11
CA VAL A 34 2.79 -7.15 15.51
C VAL A 34 1.58 -8.06 15.35
N CYS A 35 0.39 -7.63 15.79
CA CYS A 35 -0.79 -8.46 15.67
C CYS A 35 -1.25 -8.64 14.22
N GLN A 36 -1.08 -7.65 13.35
CA GLN A 36 -1.27 -7.81 11.90
C GLN A 36 -0.23 -8.76 11.28
N TRP A 37 1.03 -8.67 11.70
CA TRP A 37 2.10 -9.53 11.19
C TRP A 37 1.92 -11.01 11.59
N VAL A 38 1.48 -11.28 12.82
CA VAL A 38 1.22 -12.66 13.32
C VAL A 38 -0.04 -13.26 12.71
N SER A 39 -1.10 -12.47 12.54
CA SER A 39 -2.42 -12.97 12.14
C SER A 39 -2.62 -13.15 10.62
N GLY A 40 -1.68 -12.71 9.79
CA GLY A 40 -1.73 -12.92 8.34
C GLY A 40 -2.50 -11.82 7.59
N SER A 41 -3.36 -12.18 6.63
CA SER A 41 -3.98 -11.24 5.67
C SER A 41 -5.14 -10.42 6.25
N LEU A 42 -5.38 -10.48 7.55
CA LEU A 42 -6.29 -9.57 8.23
C LEU A 42 -5.98 -8.09 8.01
N GLY A 43 -4.71 -7.73 7.83
CA GLY A 43 -4.36 -6.37 7.40
C GLY A 43 -5.06 -6.04 6.09
N GLU A 44 -4.94 -6.92 5.09
CA GLU A 44 -5.61 -6.79 3.79
C GLU A 44 -7.14 -6.82 3.89
N ILE A 45 -7.73 -7.45 4.90
CA ILE A 45 -9.19 -7.57 5.05
C ILE A 45 -9.79 -6.42 5.88
N LEU A 46 -9.15 -6.03 7.00
CA LEU A 46 -9.59 -4.92 7.86
C LEU A 46 -9.47 -3.56 7.17
N ALA A 47 -8.58 -3.44 6.18
CA ALA A 47 -8.50 -2.27 5.32
C ALA A 47 -9.39 -2.33 4.06
N GLY A 48 -10.19 -3.40 3.89
CA GLY A 48 -10.87 -3.71 2.64
C GLY A 48 -9.89 -4.05 1.52
N GLU A 49 -10.40 -4.33 0.30
CA GLU A 49 -9.65 -4.49 -0.98
C GLU A 49 -8.84 -3.22 -1.37
N GLY A 50 -8.13 -2.69 -0.40
CA GLY A 50 -8.01 -1.30 0.01
C GLY A 50 -6.55 -0.93 0.17
N PHE A 51 -5.75 -1.85 0.69
CA PHE A 51 -4.30 -1.66 0.82
C PHE A 51 -3.61 -1.43 -0.52
N ASP A 52 -4.11 -2.06 -1.58
CA ASP A 52 -3.62 -1.91 -2.94
C ASP A 52 -4.31 -0.75 -3.71
N THR A 53 -5.50 -0.32 -3.28
CA THR A 53 -6.29 0.75 -3.92
C THR A 53 -6.12 2.12 -3.25
N ILE A 54 -5.63 2.14 -2.02
CA ILE A 54 -5.29 3.36 -1.30
C ILE A 54 -3.87 3.67 -1.71
N GLY A 55 -3.77 4.37 -2.84
CA GLY A 55 -2.54 4.96 -3.39
C GLY A 55 -1.94 6.04 -2.49
N ILE A 56 -1.98 5.83 -1.16
CA ILE A 56 -1.19 6.59 -0.23
C ILE A 56 0.23 6.07 -0.39
N ASP A 57 1.00 6.85 -1.13
CA ASP A 57 2.44 6.80 -1.06
C ASP A 57 2.84 6.97 0.41
N THR A 58 3.06 5.84 1.09
CA THR A 58 3.47 5.78 2.50
C THR A 58 4.78 6.52 2.70
N ALA A 59 5.61 6.66 1.65
CA ALA A 59 6.83 7.45 1.73
C ALA A 59 6.53 8.97 1.67
N ALA A 60 5.61 9.41 0.80
CA ALA A 60 5.26 10.83 0.69
C ALA A 60 4.34 11.35 1.81
N HIS A 61 3.53 10.49 2.42
CA HIS A 61 2.54 10.87 3.44
C HIS A 61 2.78 10.20 4.80
N SER A 62 3.99 9.70 5.06
CA SER A 62 4.30 9.02 6.33
C SER A 62 3.92 9.87 7.54
N ILE A 63 3.16 9.28 8.45
CA ILE A 63 2.95 9.81 9.80
C ILE A 63 4.18 9.42 10.63
N PRO A 64 4.84 10.37 11.33
CA PRO A 64 5.92 10.05 12.25
C PRO A 64 5.46 9.03 13.31
N LEU A 65 6.24 7.99 13.55
CA LEU A 65 5.88 6.88 14.43
C LEU A 65 5.60 7.35 15.87
N ARG A 66 6.31 8.38 16.34
CA ARG A 66 6.02 9.00 17.66
C ARG A 66 4.58 9.53 17.76
N LYS A 67 3.98 10.02 16.67
CA LYS A 67 2.57 10.45 16.67
C LYS A 67 1.60 9.27 16.76
N LEU A 68 2.04 8.07 16.38
CA LEU A 68 1.28 6.83 16.45
C LEU A 68 1.50 6.05 17.75
N HIS A 69 2.21 6.61 18.74
CA HIS A 69 2.39 5.96 20.05
C HIS A 69 1.10 5.87 20.84
N GLY A 70 0.32 6.95 20.86
CA GLY A 70 -0.94 7.05 21.60
C GLY A 70 -2.13 6.72 20.70
N ASP A 71 -2.62 7.72 19.98
CA ASP A 71 -3.84 7.62 19.18
C ASP A 71 -3.56 7.61 17.69
N PHE A 72 -4.36 6.83 16.96
CA PHE A 72 -4.40 6.88 15.51
C PHE A 72 -5.31 8.04 15.04
N PRO A 73 -5.11 8.55 13.82
CA PRO A 73 -5.97 9.58 13.25
C PRO A 73 -7.44 9.15 13.24
N GLY A 74 -8.35 10.09 13.53
CA GLY A 74 -9.79 9.81 13.57
C GLY A 74 -10.46 9.78 12.20
N ASP A 75 -9.82 10.34 11.17
CA ASP A 75 -10.32 10.28 9.80
C ASP A 75 -10.00 8.91 9.17
N LYS A 76 -10.88 8.46 8.27
CA LYS A 76 -10.80 7.12 7.67
C LYS A 76 -9.47 6.86 6.95
N ASN A 77 -8.94 7.86 6.25
CA ASN A 77 -7.74 7.69 5.43
C ASN A 77 -6.48 7.64 6.32
N GLY A 78 -6.39 8.55 7.30
CA GLY A 78 -5.32 8.57 8.29
C GLY A 78 -5.32 7.33 9.18
N LEU A 79 -6.49 6.83 9.57
CA LEU A 79 -6.60 5.59 10.34
C LEU A 79 -6.04 4.40 9.56
N LEU A 80 -6.43 4.28 8.30
CA LEU A 80 -5.96 3.18 7.44
C LEU A 80 -4.46 3.31 7.14
N LEU A 81 -3.96 4.54 6.95
CA LEU A 81 -2.53 4.80 6.82
C LEU A 81 -1.76 4.42 8.09
N ALA A 82 -2.29 4.70 9.28
CA ALA A 82 -1.66 4.33 10.54
C ALA A 82 -1.53 2.80 10.68
N TYR A 83 -2.58 2.04 10.36
CA TYR A 83 -2.51 0.58 10.29
C TYR A 83 -1.48 0.11 9.23
N ALA A 84 -1.46 0.75 8.06
CA ALA A 84 -0.52 0.43 6.99
C ALA A 84 0.93 0.60 7.40
N GLN A 85 1.26 1.75 7.99
CA GLN A 85 2.60 2.06 8.48
C GLN A 85 3.00 1.12 9.61
N SER A 86 2.09 0.83 10.55
CA SER A 86 2.30 -0.10 11.66
C SER A 86 2.76 -1.47 11.18
N ARG A 87 2.01 -2.07 10.23
CA ARG A 87 2.41 -3.33 9.60
C ARG A 87 3.74 -3.22 8.87
N SER A 88 3.91 -2.18 8.07
CA SER A 88 5.11 -1.98 7.24
C SER A 88 6.39 -1.91 8.08
N VAL A 89 6.37 -1.19 9.21
CA VAL A 89 7.52 -1.11 10.13
C VAL A 89 7.84 -2.49 10.70
N VAL A 90 6.83 -3.25 11.16
CA VAL A 90 7.06 -4.58 11.73
C VAL A 90 7.58 -5.58 10.68
N GLU A 91 7.08 -5.49 9.44
CA GLU A 91 7.63 -6.26 8.33
C GLU A 91 9.08 -5.87 8.00
N PHE A 92 9.41 -4.58 8.01
CA PHE A 92 10.78 -4.10 7.87
C PHE A 92 11.68 -4.65 8.98
N LEU A 93 11.25 -4.56 10.24
CA LEU A 93 11.98 -5.10 11.39
C LEU A 93 12.19 -6.60 11.25
N SER A 94 11.15 -7.35 10.86
CA SER A 94 11.24 -8.79 10.62
C SER A 94 12.21 -9.13 9.49
N LYS A 95 12.25 -8.34 8.41
CA LYS A 95 13.16 -8.57 7.27
C LYS A 95 14.61 -8.24 7.63
N ARG A 96 14.83 -7.17 8.39
CA ARG A 96 16.16 -6.62 8.70
C ARG A 96 16.84 -7.26 9.91
N TYR A 97 16.07 -7.57 10.95
CA TYR A 97 16.54 -8.05 12.25
C TYR A 97 15.99 -9.44 12.63
N GLY A 98 15.11 -10.00 11.79
CA GLY A 98 14.48 -11.29 12.06
C GLY A 98 13.44 -11.25 13.16
N LYS A 99 12.81 -12.40 13.42
CA LYS A 99 11.82 -12.57 14.50
C LYS A 99 12.44 -12.30 15.88
N GLU A 100 13.73 -12.59 16.03
CA GLU A 100 14.48 -12.39 17.28
C GLU A 100 14.62 -10.91 17.64
N GLY A 101 14.79 -10.02 16.66
CA GLY A 101 14.81 -8.58 16.91
C GLY A 101 13.49 -8.07 17.49
N ILE A 102 12.37 -8.48 16.90
CA ILE A 102 11.02 -8.15 17.38
C ILE A 102 10.81 -8.72 18.80
N ARG A 103 11.15 -9.99 19.00
CA ARG A 103 11.07 -10.63 20.33
C ARG A 103 11.92 -9.91 21.38
N GLY A 104 13.11 -9.45 20.99
CA GLY A 104 13.99 -8.65 21.84
C GLY A 104 13.35 -7.33 22.28
N ILE A 105 12.69 -6.62 21.36
CA ILE A 105 11.95 -5.39 21.68
C ILE A 105 10.82 -5.70 22.66
N LEU A 106 9.97 -6.68 22.35
CA LEU A 106 8.81 -7.04 23.19
C LEU A 106 9.23 -7.47 24.60
N ASN A 107 10.33 -8.22 24.73
CA ASN A 107 10.84 -8.63 26.04
C ASN A 107 11.35 -7.44 26.87
N ARG A 108 11.92 -6.42 26.24
CA ARG A 108 12.36 -5.19 26.93
C ARG A 108 11.18 -4.34 27.36
N LEU A 109 10.17 -4.20 26.50
CA LEU A 109 8.91 -3.55 26.86
C LEU A 109 8.23 -4.28 28.02
N LYS A 110 8.19 -5.62 28.00
CA LYS A 110 7.72 -6.46 29.12
C LYS A 110 8.51 -6.21 30.41
N ALA A 111 9.82 -5.91 30.32
CA ALA A 111 10.65 -5.55 31.47
C ALA A 111 10.42 -4.12 31.99
N GLY A 112 9.55 -3.34 31.34
CA GLY A 112 9.19 -1.97 31.73
C GLY A 112 10.03 -0.88 31.06
N ASN A 113 10.90 -1.24 30.10
CA ASN A 113 11.65 -0.24 29.34
C ASN A 113 10.73 0.56 28.41
N SER A 114 11.08 1.82 28.18
CA SER A 114 10.43 2.61 27.13
C SER A 114 10.84 2.11 25.74
N ILE A 115 10.10 2.48 24.69
CA ILE A 115 10.48 2.10 23.31
C ILE A 115 11.83 2.68 22.90
N ASP A 116 12.19 3.87 23.39
CA ASP A 116 13.47 4.54 23.16
C ASP A 116 14.64 3.78 23.82
N GLU A 117 14.39 3.00 24.87
CA GLU A 117 15.36 2.11 25.51
C GLU A 117 15.34 0.70 24.89
N ALA A 118 14.15 0.21 24.54
CA ALA A 118 13.93 -1.14 24.03
C ALA A 118 14.58 -1.34 22.65
N MET A 119 14.44 -0.37 21.75
CA MET A 119 15.02 -0.40 20.39
C MET A 119 16.54 -0.56 20.40
N PRO A 120 17.33 0.35 21.02
CA PRO A 120 18.78 0.20 21.03
C PRO A 120 19.23 -1.03 21.80
N GLY A 121 18.52 -1.39 22.88
CA GLY A 121 18.84 -2.59 23.63
C GLY A 121 18.60 -3.90 22.86
N ALA A 122 17.63 -3.94 21.95
CA ALA A 122 17.28 -5.15 21.19
C ALA A 122 17.99 -5.21 19.82
N LEU A 123 18.12 -4.07 19.15
CA LEU A 123 18.56 -3.97 17.76
C LEU A 123 19.93 -3.31 17.60
N GLY A 124 20.45 -2.66 18.64
CA GLY A 124 21.67 -1.85 18.55
C GLY A 124 21.49 -0.51 17.81
N ALA A 125 20.26 -0.12 17.49
CA ALA A 125 19.91 1.12 16.81
C ALA A 125 18.84 1.89 17.58
N SER A 126 18.93 3.22 17.60
CA SER A 126 17.94 4.07 18.25
C SER A 126 16.60 4.04 17.51
N PHE A 127 15.53 4.44 18.19
CA PHE A 127 14.21 4.59 17.58
C PHE A 127 14.25 5.45 16.31
N ASP A 128 14.89 6.62 16.38
CA ASP A 128 14.95 7.55 15.25
C ASP A 128 15.78 6.98 14.07
N GLN A 129 16.81 6.17 14.36
CA GLN A 129 17.56 5.46 13.31
C GLN A 129 16.68 4.42 12.62
N ILE A 130 15.92 3.64 13.39
CA ILE A 130 14.99 2.64 12.85
C ILE A 130 13.90 3.30 11.99
N GLU A 131 13.30 4.40 12.46
CA GLU A 131 12.29 5.13 11.70
C GLU A 131 12.88 5.65 10.38
N LYS A 132 14.08 6.22 10.42
CA LYS A 132 14.77 6.69 9.22
C LYS A 132 15.09 5.55 8.24
N GLU A 133 15.71 4.47 8.71
CA GLU A 133 16.06 3.32 7.88
C GLU A 133 14.82 2.68 7.26
N TRP A 134 13.73 2.59 8.01
CA TRP A 134 12.45 2.12 7.50
C TRP A 134 11.93 3.01 6.37
N LEU A 135 11.90 4.34 6.56
CA LEU A 135 11.47 5.29 5.53
C LEU A 135 12.32 5.18 4.25
N GLU A 136 13.63 4.99 4.39
CA GLU A 136 14.55 4.79 3.25
C GLU A 136 14.34 3.46 2.53
N ASN A 137 13.81 2.43 3.24
CA ASN A 137 13.50 1.12 2.69
C ASN A 137 12.05 0.97 2.24
N LEU A 138 11.21 1.99 2.43
CA LEU A 138 9.89 1.99 1.82
C LEU A 138 10.08 1.91 0.30
N PRO A 139 9.38 1.00 -0.39
CA PRO A 139 9.45 0.97 -1.84
C PRO A 139 9.05 2.36 -2.32
N SER A 140 9.96 3.04 -3.01
CA SER A 140 9.63 4.22 -3.80
C SER A 140 8.73 3.74 -4.93
N THR A 141 7.45 3.57 -4.61
CA THR A 141 6.46 3.17 -5.59
C THR A 141 6.40 4.32 -6.57
N ARG A 142 6.99 4.13 -7.76
CA ARG A 142 6.55 4.83 -8.95
C ARG A 142 5.11 4.40 -9.14
N PHE A 143 4.21 5.14 -8.53
CA PHE A 143 2.76 5.04 -8.61
C PHE A 143 2.30 4.80 -10.05
N TRP A 144 2.97 5.44 -11.01
CA TRP A 144 2.76 5.23 -12.45
C TRP A 144 2.99 3.80 -12.94
N PHE A 145 3.92 3.03 -12.38
CA PHE A 145 4.12 1.64 -12.80
C PHE A 145 3.03 0.70 -12.27
N ILE A 146 2.59 0.86 -11.02
CA ILE A 146 1.51 0.05 -10.45
C ILE A 146 0.17 0.44 -11.08
N TRP A 147 -0.06 1.74 -11.31
CA TRP A 147 -1.20 2.23 -12.09
C TRP A 147 -1.17 1.68 -13.53
N ALA A 148 -0.02 1.76 -14.21
CA ALA A 148 0.10 1.34 -15.61
C ALA A 148 -0.09 -0.17 -15.80
N THR A 149 0.39 -1.00 -14.87
CA THR A 149 0.20 -2.45 -14.97
C THR A 149 -1.24 -2.86 -14.69
N ARG A 150 -1.94 -2.17 -13.77
CA ARG A 150 -3.36 -2.42 -13.48
C ARG A 150 -4.31 -1.94 -14.58
N HIS A 151 -4.02 -0.78 -15.16
CA HIS A 151 -4.80 -0.21 -16.26
C HIS A 151 -4.28 -0.62 -17.65
N LEU A 152 -3.44 -1.65 -17.74
CA LEU A 152 -2.88 -2.08 -19.01
C LEU A 152 -3.99 -2.41 -20.02
N TYR A 153 -5.05 -3.11 -19.59
CA TYR A 153 -6.18 -3.44 -20.44
C TYR A 153 -7.01 -2.22 -20.84
N ASP A 154 -7.24 -1.28 -19.94
CA ASP A 154 -7.95 -0.03 -20.25
C ASP A 154 -7.17 0.81 -21.26
N VAL A 155 -5.86 0.95 -21.06
CA VAL A 155 -4.97 1.68 -21.97
C VAL A 155 -4.95 1.02 -23.35
N LEU A 156 -4.84 -0.31 -23.41
CA LEU A 156 -4.91 -1.06 -24.67
C LEU A 156 -6.28 -0.90 -25.34
N PHE A 157 -7.36 -0.95 -24.58
CA PHE A 157 -8.73 -0.76 -25.09
C PHE A 157 -8.89 0.62 -25.72
N PHE A 158 -8.50 1.71 -25.04
CA PHE A 158 -8.59 3.05 -25.60
C PHE A 158 -7.63 3.25 -26.78
N ALA A 159 -6.43 2.67 -26.76
CA ALA A 159 -5.50 2.72 -27.89
C ALA A 159 -6.07 2.04 -29.15
N THR A 160 -6.67 0.85 -29.00
CA THR A 160 -7.32 0.14 -30.10
C THR A 160 -8.57 0.87 -30.60
N ALA A 161 -9.36 1.47 -29.72
CA ALA A 161 -10.49 2.31 -30.10
C ALA A 161 -10.05 3.53 -30.93
N ILE A 162 -8.96 4.20 -30.55
CA ILE A 162 -8.39 5.31 -31.33
C ILE A 162 -7.92 4.83 -32.69
N LEU A 163 -7.17 3.71 -32.76
CA LEU A 163 -6.67 3.17 -34.02
C LEU A 163 -7.80 2.77 -34.97
N THR A 164 -8.88 2.18 -34.45
CA THR A 164 -10.05 1.80 -35.26
C THR A 164 -10.80 3.03 -35.78
N VAL A 165 -10.98 4.07 -34.95
CA VAL A 165 -11.56 5.36 -35.39
C VAL A 165 -10.69 6.02 -36.46
N LEU A 166 -9.37 6.07 -36.27
CA LEU A 166 -8.44 6.64 -37.27
C LEU A 166 -8.44 5.84 -38.58
N ALA A 167 -8.46 4.51 -38.49
CA ALA A 167 -8.59 3.64 -39.66
C ALA A 167 -9.92 3.88 -40.38
N PHE A 168 -11.02 3.98 -39.64
CA PHE A 168 -12.34 4.29 -40.19
C PHE A 168 -12.38 5.66 -40.88
N ILE A 169 -11.86 6.72 -40.25
CA ILE A 169 -11.75 8.06 -40.85
C ILE A 169 -10.91 8.00 -42.13
N ARG A 170 -9.78 7.28 -42.12
CA ARG A 170 -8.91 7.14 -43.29
C ARG A 170 -9.61 6.39 -44.43
N LEU A 171 -10.34 5.32 -44.12
CA LEU A 171 -11.10 4.55 -45.11
C LEU A 171 -12.28 5.36 -45.68
N TRP A 172 -12.98 6.10 -44.83
CA TRP A 172 -14.08 6.99 -45.24
C TRP A 172 -13.58 8.13 -46.13
N ALA A 173 -12.46 8.77 -45.76
CA ALA A 173 -11.82 9.81 -46.57
C ALA A 173 -11.34 9.27 -47.93
N ARG A 174 -10.80 8.04 -47.98
CA ARG A 174 -10.45 7.36 -49.25
C ARG A 174 -11.68 7.13 -50.12
N LYS A 175 -12.76 6.57 -49.54
CA LYS A 175 -14.00 6.30 -50.29
C LYS A 175 -14.62 7.58 -50.87
N LYS A 176 -14.66 8.67 -50.11
CA LYS A 176 -15.14 9.97 -50.60
C LYS A 176 -14.31 10.52 -51.76
N ARG A 177 -12.99 10.32 -51.77
CA ARG A 177 -12.12 10.74 -52.88
C ARG A 177 -12.36 9.92 -54.15
N THR A 178 -12.57 8.61 -54.02
CA THR A 178 -12.82 7.73 -55.19
C THR A 178 -14.21 7.97 -55.78
N PHE A 179 -15.26 8.11 -54.95
CA PHE A 179 -16.60 8.44 -55.42
C PHE A 179 -16.70 9.84 -56.04
N GLY A 180 -16.05 10.85 -55.43
CA GLY A 180 -16.05 12.21 -55.99
C GLY A 180 -15.27 12.38 -57.30
N ILE A 181 -14.36 11.46 -57.64
CA ILE A 181 -13.68 11.42 -58.95
C ILE A 181 -14.57 10.72 -59.98
N SER A 182 -15.23 9.61 -59.60
CA SER A 182 -16.19 8.90 -60.45
C SER A 182 -17.36 9.78 -60.90
N ASP A 183 -17.97 10.52 -59.98
CA ASP A 183 -19.12 11.38 -60.29
C ASP A 183 -18.72 12.57 -61.19
N ALA A 184 -17.48 13.05 -61.06
CA ALA A 184 -16.94 14.14 -61.89
C ALA A 184 -16.55 13.69 -63.31
N GLU A 185 -16.07 12.44 -63.46
CA GLU A 185 -15.79 11.84 -64.79
C GLU A 185 -17.08 11.48 -65.54
N GLU A 186 -18.14 11.06 -64.85
CA GLU A 186 -19.47 10.84 -65.47
C GLU A 186 -20.13 12.16 -65.92
N GLU A 187 -19.93 13.27 -65.20
CA GLU A 187 -20.49 14.57 -65.58
C GLU A 187 -19.78 15.21 -66.80
N ASP A 188 -18.48 14.95 -66.98
CA ASP A 188 -17.67 15.45 -68.11
C ASP A 188 -17.87 14.60 -69.39
N THR A 189 -18.25 13.32 -69.25
CA THR A 189 -18.56 12.45 -70.40
C THR A 189 -19.97 12.62 -70.96
N LEU A 190 -20.86 13.31 -70.22
CA LEU A 190 -22.24 13.63 -70.63
C LEU A 190 -22.40 15.06 -71.21
N ARG A 191 -21.32 15.83 -71.35
CA ARG A 191 -21.29 17.14 -72.03
C ARG A 191 -20.67 17.04 -73.42
#